data_AF-D1PJU8-F1
#
_entry.id   AF-D1PJU8-F1
#
_cell.length_a   1.000
_cell.length_b   1.000
_cell.length_c   1.000
_cell.angle_alpha   90.00
_cell.angle_beta   90.00
_cell.angle_gamma   90.00
#
_symmetry.space_group_name_H-M   'P 1'
#
loop_
_entity.id
_entity.type
_entity.pdbx_description
1 polymer ?
#
loop_
_entity_poly.entity_id
_entity_poly.type
_entity_poly.pdbx_seq_one_letter_code
_entity_poly.pdbx_strand_id
1 'polypeptide(L)'
;MIFVAVYRVNKNRSYTVMANFHLRDKSLSLKAVGLLSKMLSFNDGWKFSTKGLSAICKEGPDAILSALRELEKHGYLVRHRQRDGKGRMSCTIFEIYEEPQESTPEREKPHTENPCVEKPDVDNPRGDKSAQINTDQVITQERNTLSKNYQSINLDGMDRMDERSEYEEIIKENLDYDILCQDPKFDKDRFREIMDIMLDAVCSTATTIRINGEDMPQQVVKSRFLKLNSSHIEYVLEAMNKNPSDIRNIRAYLLTALYNASLTIDNYYSALVNHDFYGQDRSAGSKKPKTYDYSLCEDTL
;
A
#
# COMPACT_ATOMS: atom_id res chain seq x y z
N MET A 1 2.70 2.07 47.78
CA MET A 1 1.44 1.63 47.16
C MET A 1 1.09 2.68 46.12
N ILE A 2 1.04 2.31 44.84
CA ILE A 2 0.63 3.24 43.78
C ILE A 2 -0.87 3.00 43.57
N PHE A 3 -1.68 4.03 43.80
CA PHE A 3 -3.11 3.97 43.49
C PHE A 3 -3.29 4.35 42.02
N VAL A 4 -3.90 3.45 41.25
CA VAL A 4 -4.20 3.67 39.82
C VAL A 4 -5.71 3.84 39.68
N ALA A 5 -6.14 5.01 39.22
CA ALA A 5 -7.51 5.23 38.79
C ALA A 5 -7.62 4.96 37.28
N VAL A 6 -8.56 4.11 36.87
CA VAL A 6 -8.80 3.79 35.45
C VAL A 6 -10.15 4.37 35.04
N TYR A 7 -10.12 5.40 34.20
CA TYR A 7 -11.31 5.97 33.60
C TYR A 7 -11.59 5.28 32.27
N ARG A 8 -12.66 4.48 32.22
CA ARG A 8 -13.04 3.76 31.00
C ARG A 8 -14.03 4.60 30.20
N VAL A 9 -13.68 4.89 28.95
CA VAL A 9 -14.62 5.44 27.97
C VAL A 9 -15.59 4.35 27.53
N ASN A 10 -16.85 4.72 27.29
CA ASN A 10 -17.83 3.85 26.66
C ASN A 10 -17.44 3.71 25.17
N LYS A 11 -17.16 2.48 24.72
CA LYS A 11 -16.72 2.22 23.35
C LYS A 11 -17.98 2.02 22.51
N ASN A 12 -18.20 2.94 21.58
CA ASN A 12 -19.33 2.89 20.65
C ASN A 12 -18.91 2.79 19.18
N ARG A 13 -17.61 3.00 18.87
CA ARG A 13 -17.02 2.91 17.52
C ARG A 13 -15.50 2.82 17.58
N SER A 14 -14.87 2.40 16.47
CA SER A 14 -13.42 2.38 16.23
C SER A 14 -12.59 1.73 17.35
N TYR A 15 -13.07 0.58 17.86
CA TYR A 15 -12.37 -0.21 18.88
C TYR A 15 -12.15 -1.63 18.36
N THR A 16 -11.01 -2.22 18.73
CA THR A 16 -10.72 -3.61 18.40
C THR A 16 -11.14 -4.49 19.56
N VAL A 17 -12.07 -5.41 19.31
CA VAL A 17 -12.33 -6.52 20.22
C VAL A 17 -11.30 -7.58 19.91
N MET A 18 -10.46 -7.90 20.88
CA MET A 18 -9.48 -8.97 20.80
C MET A 18 -9.57 -9.84 22.04
N ALA A 19 -9.36 -11.15 21.89
CA ALA A 19 -9.25 -12.03 23.03
C ALA A 19 -8.05 -11.62 23.91
N ASN A 20 -8.17 -11.87 25.22
CA ASN A 20 -7.15 -11.42 26.18
C ASN A 20 -5.92 -12.34 26.27
N PHE A 21 -5.74 -13.28 25.33
CA PHE A 21 -4.67 -14.29 25.40
C PHE A 21 -3.29 -13.63 25.45
N HIS A 22 -2.89 -12.92 24.39
CA HIS A 22 -1.60 -12.23 24.34
C HIS A 22 -1.49 -11.08 25.35
N LEU A 23 -2.61 -10.42 25.70
CA LEU A 23 -2.64 -9.36 26.71
C LEU A 23 -2.33 -9.87 28.13
N ARG A 24 -2.56 -11.16 28.39
CA ARG A 24 -2.32 -11.81 29.69
C ARG A 24 -1.11 -12.75 29.69
N ASP A 25 -0.50 -12.96 28.53
CA ASP A 25 0.65 -13.83 28.37
C ASP A 25 1.91 -13.18 28.97
N LYS A 26 2.44 -13.79 30.03
CA LYS A 26 3.65 -13.32 30.72
C LYS A 26 4.94 -13.69 29.98
N SER A 27 4.87 -14.58 28.98
CA SER A 27 6.01 -14.98 28.16
C SER A 27 6.33 -13.98 27.06
N LEU A 28 5.38 -13.08 26.73
CA LEU A 28 5.55 -12.03 25.74
C LEU A 28 6.04 -10.72 26.36
N SER A 29 6.95 -10.06 25.65
CA SER A 29 7.33 -8.68 25.90
C SER A 29 6.18 -7.73 25.58
N LEU A 30 6.10 -6.59 26.29
CA LEU A 30 5.10 -5.56 25.99
C LEU A 30 5.20 -5.03 24.54
N LYS A 31 6.40 -5.14 23.93
CA LYS A 31 6.61 -4.82 22.52
C LYS A 31 5.90 -5.80 21.61
N ALA A 32 6.04 -7.10 21.86
CA ALA A 32 5.34 -8.15 21.12
C ALA A 32 3.82 -8.06 21.34
N VAL A 33 3.37 -7.85 22.59
CA VAL A 33 1.95 -7.66 22.92
C VAL A 33 1.37 -6.45 22.19
N GLY A 34 2.06 -5.31 22.20
CA GLY A 34 1.63 -4.10 21.52
C GLY A 34 1.61 -4.26 20.00
N LEU A 35 2.63 -4.93 19.43
CA LEU A 35 2.70 -5.19 18.00
C LEU A 35 1.57 -6.12 17.54
N LEU A 36 1.31 -7.21 18.26
CA LEU A 36 0.21 -8.14 17.97
C LEU A 36 -1.15 -7.45 18.09
N SER A 37 -1.38 -6.69 19.17
CA SER A 37 -2.62 -5.93 19.35
C SER A 37 -2.85 -4.93 18.22
N LYS A 38 -1.78 -4.28 17.76
CA LYS A 38 -1.85 -3.35 16.63
C LYS A 38 -2.12 -4.09 15.32
N MET A 39 -1.51 -5.25 15.09
CA MET A 39 -1.77 -6.09 13.92
C MET A 39 -3.23 -6.56 13.85
N LEU A 40 -3.79 -7.03 14.96
CA LEU A 40 -5.18 -7.45 15.08
C LEU A 40 -6.18 -6.28 14.95
N SER A 41 -5.73 -5.04 15.12
CA SER A 41 -6.58 -3.85 14.91
C SER A 41 -6.79 -3.47 13.45
N PHE A 42 -6.03 -4.05 12.52
CA PHE A 42 -6.21 -3.80 11.09
C PHE A 42 -7.24 -4.77 10.49
N ASN A 43 -7.73 -4.44 9.30
CA ASN A 43 -8.71 -5.29 8.60
C ASN A 43 -8.16 -6.66 8.18
N ASP A 44 -9.07 -7.61 8.03
CA ASP A 44 -8.76 -8.93 7.50
C ASP A 44 -8.25 -8.82 6.06
N GLY A 45 -7.06 -9.37 5.81
CA GLY A 45 -6.40 -9.36 4.49
C GLY A 45 -5.26 -8.36 4.35
N TRP A 46 -4.94 -7.59 5.40
CA TRP A 46 -3.75 -6.74 5.39
C TRP A 46 -2.47 -7.58 5.24
N LYS A 47 -1.70 -7.31 4.19
CA LYS A 47 -0.42 -7.99 3.95
C LYS A 47 0.70 -7.26 4.67
N PHE A 48 1.07 -7.76 5.84
CA PHE A 48 2.17 -7.19 6.61
C PHE A 48 3.53 -7.50 5.98
N SER A 49 4.34 -6.46 5.77
CA SER A 49 5.77 -6.59 5.52
C SER A 49 6.54 -5.94 6.66
N THR A 50 7.77 -6.41 6.92
CA THR A 50 8.62 -5.83 7.98
C THR A 50 8.85 -4.33 7.75
N LYS A 51 9.07 -3.92 6.50
CA LYS A 51 9.22 -2.51 6.12
C LYS A 51 7.94 -1.71 6.32
N GLY A 52 6.79 -2.26 5.95
CA GLY A 52 5.50 -1.61 6.15
C GLY A 52 5.18 -1.40 7.63
N LEU A 53 5.41 -2.42 8.45
CA LEU A 53 5.23 -2.33 9.90
C LEU A 53 6.15 -1.27 10.53
N SER A 54 7.41 -1.18 10.11
CA SER A 54 8.33 -0.14 10.59
C SER A 54 7.98 1.27 10.14
N ALA A 55 7.19 1.42 9.06
CA ALA A 55 6.73 2.73 8.60
C ALA A 55 5.50 3.22 9.39
N ILE A 56 4.70 2.30 9.92
CA ILE A 56 3.47 2.60 10.67
C ILE A 56 3.74 2.72 12.17
N CYS A 57 4.69 1.93 12.69
CA CYS A 57 5.06 1.94 14.09
C CYS A 57 6.18 2.95 14.36
N LYS A 58 6.17 3.57 15.55
CA LYS A 58 7.28 4.40 16.03
C LYS A 58 8.57 3.60 16.26
N GLU A 59 8.44 2.29 16.50
CA GLU A 59 9.56 1.37 16.74
C GLU A 59 10.39 1.16 15.47
N GLY A 60 11.71 1.09 15.64
CA GLY A 60 12.64 0.82 14.54
C GLY A 60 12.50 -0.58 13.93
N PRO A 61 13.08 -0.82 12.75
CA PRO A 61 12.95 -2.09 12.03
C PRO A 61 13.46 -3.30 12.85
N ASP A 62 14.54 -3.14 13.62
CA ASP A 62 15.09 -4.20 14.48
C ASP A 62 14.15 -4.54 15.65
N ALA A 63 13.51 -3.53 16.21
CA ALA A 63 12.52 -3.69 17.27
C ALA A 63 11.27 -4.44 16.77
N ILE A 64 10.80 -4.11 15.57
CA ILE A 64 9.70 -4.84 14.91
C ILE A 64 10.12 -6.28 14.59
N LEU A 65 11.33 -6.49 14.06
CA LEU A 65 11.80 -7.81 13.69
C LEU A 65 11.97 -8.73 14.90
N SER A 66 12.50 -8.21 16.01
CA SER A 66 12.62 -8.96 17.26
C SER A 66 11.27 -9.34 17.85
N ALA A 67 10.30 -8.42 17.85
CA ALA A 67 8.93 -8.70 18.28
C ALA A 67 8.25 -9.75 17.39
N LEU A 68 8.41 -9.69 16.06
CA LEU A 68 7.88 -10.71 15.15
C LEU A 68 8.46 -12.10 15.42
N ARG A 69 9.76 -12.21 15.70
CA ARG A 69 10.40 -13.49 16.05
C ARG A 69 9.89 -14.03 17.38
N GLU A 70 9.63 -13.13 18.33
CA GLU A 70 9.07 -13.50 19.63
C GLU A 70 7.64 -14.03 19.49
N LEU A 71 6.80 -13.39 18.67
CA LEU A 71 5.44 -13.86 18.37
C LEU A 71 5.45 -15.22 17.65
N GLU A 72 6.38 -15.42 16.71
CA GLU A 72 6.57 -16.70 16.02
C GLU A 72 6.96 -17.82 17.00
N LYS A 73 7.87 -17.53 17.93
CA LYS A 73 8.32 -18.48 18.96
C LYS A 73 7.18 -18.93 19.88
N HIS A 74 6.25 -18.04 20.21
CA HIS A 74 5.14 -18.31 21.12
C HIS A 74 3.86 -18.73 20.39
N GLY A 75 3.90 -18.96 19.08
CA GLY A 75 2.78 -19.53 18.31
C GLY A 75 1.70 -18.53 17.88
N TYR A 76 1.87 -17.23 18.15
CA TYR A 76 0.90 -16.21 17.73
C TYR A 76 1.07 -15.79 16.27
N LEU A 77 2.16 -16.20 15.63
CA LEU A 77 2.49 -15.84 14.26
C LEU A 77 3.12 -17.00 13.51
N VAL A 78 2.67 -17.24 12.28
CA VAL A 78 3.26 -18.22 11.36
C VAL A 78 3.79 -17.50 10.14
N ARG A 79 5.03 -17.84 9.74
CA ARG A 79 5.73 -17.19 8.64
C ARG A 79 5.80 -18.08 7.39
N HIS A 80 5.13 -17.66 6.33
CA HIS A 80 5.22 -18.28 5.01
C HIS A 80 6.20 -17.54 4.13
N ARG A 81 7.19 -18.24 3.56
CA ARG A 81 8.16 -17.67 2.62
C ARG A 81 7.94 -18.23 1.22
N GLN A 82 7.54 -17.37 0.29
CA GLN A 82 7.33 -17.74 -1.11
C GLN A 82 8.56 -17.37 -1.94
N ARG A 83 8.95 -18.27 -2.85
CA ARG A 83 9.98 -18.01 -3.86
C ARG A 83 9.32 -17.75 -5.21
N ASP A 84 9.93 -16.89 -6.01
CA ASP A 84 9.49 -16.67 -7.38
C ASP A 84 9.87 -17.86 -8.28
N GLY A 85 9.33 -17.91 -9.50
CA GLY A 85 9.66 -18.93 -10.51
C GLY A 85 11.14 -18.93 -10.94
N LYS A 86 11.96 -17.99 -10.46
CA LYS A 86 13.40 -17.89 -10.69
C LYS A 86 14.22 -18.27 -9.45
N GLY A 87 13.58 -18.83 -8.41
CA GLY A 87 14.22 -19.30 -7.18
C GLY A 87 14.62 -18.21 -6.19
N ARG A 88 14.32 -16.93 -6.46
CA ARG A 88 14.58 -15.82 -5.53
C ARG A 88 13.47 -15.70 -4.50
N MET A 89 13.79 -15.24 -3.29
CA MET A 89 12.79 -14.98 -2.26
C MET A 89 11.88 -13.82 -2.70
N SER A 90 10.60 -14.09 -2.93
CA SER A 90 9.67 -13.13 -3.51
C SER A 90 8.93 -12.34 -2.43
N CYS A 91 8.31 -13.03 -1.48
CA CYS A 91 7.55 -12.39 -0.41
C CYS A 91 7.54 -13.24 0.86
N THR A 92 7.35 -12.57 2.00
CA THR A 92 7.04 -13.19 3.28
C THR A 92 5.61 -12.82 3.63
N ILE A 93 4.77 -13.81 3.87
CA ILE A 93 3.39 -13.65 4.33
C ILE A 93 3.35 -14.09 5.79
N PHE A 94 2.66 -13.33 6.63
CA PHE A 94 2.45 -13.63 8.04
C PHE A 94 0.99 -13.99 8.25
N GLU A 95 0.75 -15.12 8.90
CA GLU A 95 -0.54 -15.48 9.47
C GLU A 95 -0.49 -15.17 10.96
N ILE A 96 -1.49 -14.45 11.45
CA ILE A 96 -1.55 -13.93 12.81
C ILE A 96 -2.73 -14.59 13.51
N TYR A 97 -2.52 -15.02 14.75
CA TYR A 97 -3.50 -15.72 15.55
C TYR A 97 -3.71 -15.01 16.88
N GLU A 98 -4.95 -14.87 17.34
CA GLU A 98 -5.24 -14.36 18.69
C GLU A 98 -4.87 -15.36 19.78
N GLU A 99 -5.01 -16.65 19.48
CA GLU A 99 -4.65 -17.76 20.37
C GLU A 99 -3.37 -18.44 19.85
N PRO A 100 -2.40 -18.77 20.72
CA PRO A 100 -1.16 -19.37 20.29
C PRO A 100 -1.41 -20.75 19.67
N GLN A 101 -0.89 -20.95 18.47
CA GLN A 101 -0.93 -22.24 17.79
C GLN A 101 0.15 -23.16 18.33
N GLU A 102 -0.17 -24.45 18.48
CA GLU A 102 0.84 -25.46 18.80
C GLU A 102 1.89 -25.48 17.68
N SER A 103 3.16 -25.34 18.06
CA SER A 103 4.25 -25.25 17.10
C SER A 103 4.28 -26.50 16.21
N THR A 104 3.90 -26.37 14.94
CA THR A 104 4.23 -27.40 13.95
C THR A 104 5.75 -27.48 13.81
N PRO A 105 6.37 -28.67 13.92
CA PRO A 105 7.82 -28.79 13.84
C PRO A 105 8.33 -28.56 12.40
N GLU A 106 9.54 -27.98 12.36
CA GLU A 106 10.55 -28.00 11.30
C GLU A 106 10.41 -27.12 10.04
N ARG A 107 11.23 -26.07 10.03
CA ARG A 107 12.25 -25.97 8.98
C ARG A 107 13.61 -26.25 9.61
N GLU A 108 14.23 -27.34 9.16
CA GLU A 108 15.63 -27.67 9.42
C GLU A 108 16.51 -26.42 9.33
N LYS A 109 17.26 -26.17 10.40
CA LYS A 109 18.39 -25.25 10.35
C LYS A 109 19.37 -25.83 9.31
N PRO A 110 19.86 -25.05 8.33
CA PRO A 110 20.99 -25.51 7.52
C PRO A 110 22.13 -25.88 8.48
N HIS A 111 22.55 -27.15 8.47
CA HIS A 111 23.80 -27.55 9.08
C HIS A 111 24.92 -26.81 8.35
N THR A 112 25.47 -25.80 9.00
CA THR A 112 26.78 -25.26 8.68
C THR A 112 27.80 -26.31 9.12
N GLU A 113 28.08 -27.29 8.28
CA GLU A 113 29.35 -27.98 8.36
C GLU A 113 30.40 -27.07 7.71
N ASN A 114 31.25 -26.49 8.55
CA ASN A 114 32.56 -26.01 8.16
C ASN A 114 33.47 -27.23 7.98
N PRO A 115 34.10 -27.46 6.81
CA PRO A 115 35.31 -28.26 6.77
C PRO A 115 36.51 -27.33 6.97
N CYS A 116 37.20 -27.59 8.06
CA CYS A 116 38.49 -27.02 8.41
C CYS A 116 39.55 -27.41 7.36
N VAL A 117 40.57 -26.56 7.25
CA VAL A 117 41.68 -26.61 6.30
C VAL A 117 42.57 -27.84 6.52
N GLU A 118 42.83 -28.63 5.47
CA GLU A 118 44.06 -29.39 5.30
C GLU A 118 44.40 -29.52 3.80
N LYS A 119 45.63 -29.14 3.43
CA LYS A 119 46.18 -29.24 2.07
C LYS A 119 46.65 -30.69 1.83
N PRO A 120 46.64 -31.16 0.56
CA PRO A 120 47.94 -31.37 -0.08
C PRO A 120 48.00 -30.92 -1.55
N ASP A 121 49.21 -31.01 -2.07
CA ASP A 121 49.83 -30.25 -3.15
C ASP A 121 49.75 -30.95 -4.53
N VAL A 122 49.86 -30.14 -5.59
CA VAL A 122 50.22 -30.39 -7.02
C VAL A 122 49.65 -31.62 -7.75
N ASP A 123 48.85 -31.42 -8.81
CA ASP A 123 49.38 -31.34 -10.20
C ASP A 123 48.30 -30.94 -11.24
N ASN A 124 48.72 -30.11 -12.19
CA ASN A 124 47.92 -29.60 -13.32
C ASN A 124 48.29 -30.43 -14.57
N PRO A 125 47.39 -30.68 -15.54
CA PRO A 125 47.41 -29.81 -16.72
C PRO A 125 46.05 -29.60 -17.44
N ARG A 126 45.79 -28.31 -17.70
CA ARG A 126 45.16 -27.62 -18.85
C ARG A 126 44.46 -28.42 -19.98
N GLY A 127 43.35 -27.83 -20.46
CA GLY A 127 42.82 -28.00 -21.83
C GLY A 127 41.29 -27.82 -21.89
N ASP A 128 40.71 -26.63 -21.67
CA ASP A 128 40.46 -25.56 -22.65
C ASP A 128 39.16 -25.76 -23.50
N LYS A 129 38.25 -24.78 -23.36
CA LYS A 129 37.15 -24.34 -24.26
C LYS A 129 35.89 -25.20 -24.41
N SER A 130 34.67 -24.67 -24.57
CA SER A 130 34.02 -23.37 -24.32
C SER A 130 32.57 -23.56 -24.78
N ALA A 131 31.60 -23.26 -23.94
CA ALA A 131 30.17 -23.41 -24.23
C ALA A 131 29.71 -22.40 -25.29
N GLN A 132 29.08 -22.87 -26.36
CA GLN A 132 28.23 -22.07 -27.23
C GLN A 132 26.81 -22.07 -26.68
N ILE A 133 26.30 -20.88 -26.37
CA ILE A 133 24.89 -20.62 -26.14
C ILE A 133 24.39 -19.98 -27.45
N ASN A 134 23.46 -20.62 -28.14
CA ASN A 134 22.71 -19.99 -29.21
C ASN A 134 21.25 -19.84 -28.79
N THR A 135 20.86 -18.58 -28.75
CA THR A 135 19.51 -18.04 -28.62
C THR A 135 18.75 -18.33 -29.90
N ASP A 136 17.53 -18.86 -29.82
CA ASP A 136 16.51 -18.62 -30.83
C ASP A 136 15.21 -18.15 -30.15
N GLN A 137 14.91 -16.89 -30.42
CA GLN A 137 13.59 -16.30 -30.29
C GLN A 137 12.67 -16.94 -31.34
N VAL A 138 11.38 -17.04 -31.05
CA VAL A 138 10.27 -16.42 -31.82
C VAL A 138 8.93 -16.99 -31.33
N ILE A 139 8.27 -16.16 -30.52
CA ILE A 139 6.87 -15.69 -30.62
C ILE A 139 5.81 -16.72 -31.03
N THR A 140 4.86 -17.00 -30.12
CA THR A 140 3.45 -16.77 -30.45
C THR A 140 2.64 -16.37 -29.19
N GLN A 141 2.05 -15.19 -29.30
CA GLN A 141 0.91 -14.60 -28.59
C GLN A 141 0.23 -15.47 -27.51
N GLU A 142 0.13 -14.94 -26.29
CA GLU A 142 -1.15 -14.84 -25.58
C GLU A 142 -1.09 -13.84 -24.41
N ARG A 143 -2.25 -13.23 -24.15
CA ARG A 143 -2.44 -11.96 -23.47
C ARG A 143 -2.28 -12.06 -21.95
N ASN A 144 -1.59 -11.08 -21.36
CA ASN A 144 -1.88 -10.54 -20.02
C ASN A 144 -3.40 -10.22 -19.96
N THR A 145 -4.17 -10.32 -18.88
CA THR A 145 -3.89 -10.06 -17.47
C THR A 145 -5.18 -10.40 -16.69
N LEU A 146 -5.02 -10.80 -15.42
CA LEU A 146 -5.92 -10.45 -14.32
C LEU A 146 -7.40 -10.89 -14.43
N SER A 147 -7.72 -12.12 -14.04
CA SER A 147 -9.06 -12.39 -13.51
C SER A 147 -9.07 -13.61 -12.59
N LYS A 148 -9.72 -13.39 -11.43
CA LYS A 148 -10.26 -14.37 -10.47
C LYS A 148 -9.27 -14.96 -9.47
N ASN A 149 -9.35 -14.44 -8.24
CA ASN A 149 -9.97 -15.20 -7.14
C ASN A 149 -10.28 -14.26 -5.97
N TYR A 150 -11.47 -13.66 -6.01
CA TYR A 150 -12.23 -13.35 -4.79
C TYR A 150 -13.45 -14.27 -4.85
N GLN A 151 -13.39 -15.39 -4.15
CA GLN A 151 -14.52 -16.28 -3.95
C GLN A 151 -15.13 -16.00 -2.57
N SER A 152 -16.39 -15.54 -2.65
CA SER A 152 -17.51 -15.78 -1.72
C SER A 152 -17.27 -15.62 -0.22
N ILE A 153 -17.70 -14.48 0.31
CA ILE A 153 -18.02 -14.28 1.72
C ILE A 153 -19.41 -14.90 1.94
N ASN A 154 -19.51 -15.92 2.81
CA ASN A 154 -20.80 -16.33 3.36
C ASN A 154 -21.20 -15.30 4.43
N LEU A 155 -22.12 -14.40 4.08
CA LEU A 155 -22.77 -13.47 5.00
C LEU A 155 -24.13 -14.04 5.39
N ASP A 156 -24.18 -14.74 6.52
CA ASP A 156 -25.44 -15.04 7.20
C ASP A 156 -25.36 -14.42 8.60
N GLY A 157 -25.98 -13.24 8.75
CA GLY A 157 -26.28 -12.65 10.06
C GLY A 157 -25.42 -11.47 10.54
N MET A 158 -25.39 -10.34 9.82
CA MET A 158 -25.07 -9.03 10.41
C MET A 158 -26.03 -7.95 9.88
N ASP A 159 -26.45 -7.04 10.75
CA ASP A 159 -27.38 -5.95 10.43
C ASP A 159 -26.73 -4.97 9.44
N ARG A 160 -27.38 -4.73 8.29
CA ARG A 160 -26.82 -3.96 7.16
C ARG A 160 -26.55 -2.49 7.48
N MET A 161 -27.12 -1.97 8.58
CA MET A 161 -26.81 -0.64 9.09
C MET A 161 -25.38 -0.52 9.61
N ASP A 162 -24.77 -1.61 10.10
CA ASP A 162 -23.42 -1.59 10.65
C ASP A 162 -22.35 -1.47 9.54
N GLU A 163 -22.47 -2.27 8.46
CA GLU A 163 -21.48 -2.30 7.36
C GLU A 163 -21.34 -0.93 6.65
N ARG A 164 -22.46 -0.24 6.41
CA ARG A 164 -22.41 1.10 5.76
C ARG A 164 -21.73 2.13 6.67
N SER A 165 -21.94 2.04 7.98
CA SER A 165 -21.36 2.97 8.95
C SER A 165 -19.85 2.76 9.07
N GLU A 166 -19.38 1.51 9.04
CA GLU A 166 -17.95 1.18 9.02
C GLU A 166 -17.23 1.78 7.80
N TYR A 167 -17.78 1.62 6.61
CA TYR A 167 -17.18 2.21 5.41
C TYR A 167 -17.20 3.74 5.41
N GLU A 168 -18.21 4.35 6.04
CA GLU A 168 -18.23 5.80 6.21
C GLU A 168 -17.05 6.28 7.07
N GLU A 169 -16.73 5.59 8.16
CA GLU A 169 -15.56 5.92 9.00
C GLU A 169 -14.24 5.73 8.25
N ILE A 170 -14.07 4.61 7.55
CA ILE A 170 -12.85 4.34 6.76
C ILE A 170 -12.63 5.43 5.71
N ILE A 171 -13.69 5.82 5.01
CA ILE A 171 -13.59 6.87 3.99
C ILE A 171 -13.26 8.22 4.65
N LYS A 172 -13.89 8.57 5.78
CA LYS A 172 -13.58 9.82 6.50
C LYS A 172 -12.13 9.90 6.95
N GLU A 173 -11.60 8.81 7.50
CA GLU A 173 -10.21 8.72 7.93
C GLU A 173 -9.25 8.88 6.74
N ASN A 174 -9.46 8.12 5.67
CA ASN A 174 -8.62 8.21 4.46
C ASN A 174 -8.61 9.61 3.85
N LEU A 175 -9.72 10.32 3.92
CA LEU A 175 -9.88 11.65 3.34
C LEU A 175 -9.44 12.78 4.27
N ASP A 176 -8.94 12.50 5.47
CA ASP A 176 -8.64 13.50 6.50
C ASP A 176 -9.83 14.45 6.76
N TYR A 177 -11.06 13.91 6.72
CA TYR A 177 -12.30 14.68 6.64
C TYR A 177 -12.42 15.72 7.75
N ASP A 178 -12.10 15.32 8.99
CA ASP A 178 -12.21 16.19 10.17
C ASP A 178 -11.20 17.35 10.14
N ILE A 179 -10.04 17.15 9.51
CA ILE A 179 -9.00 18.18 9.37
C ILE A 179 -9.42 19.18 8.29
N LEU A 180 -9.81 18.69 7.11
CA LEU A 180 -10.21 19.53 5.99
C LEU A 180 -11.49 20.33 6.30
N CYS A 181 -12.42 19.76 7.07
CA CYS A 181 -13.62 20.46 7.52
C CYS A 181 -13.35 21.59 8.53
N GLN A 182 -12.13 21.73 9.07
CA GLN A 182 -11.78 22.87 9.93
C GLN A 182 -11.34 24.09 9.12
N ASP A 183 -10.92 23.92 7.87
CA ASP A 183 -10.51 25.04 7.02
C ASP A 183 -11.75 25.81 6.50
N PRO A 184 -11.92 27.10 6.85
CA PRO A 184 -13.03 27.91 6.37
C PRO A 184 -12.96 28.21 4.86
N LYS A 185 -11.81 28.01 4.20
CA LYS A 185 -11.67 28.19 2.74
C LYS A 185 -12.13 26.96 1.96
N PHE A 186 -12.39 25.84 2.65
CA PHE A 186 -12.75 24.58 2.03
C PHE A 186 -14.27 24.45 1.88
N ASP A 187 -14.70 24.08 0.69
CA ASP A 187 -16.12 23.90 0.38
C ASP A 187 -16.62 22.56 0.95
N LYS A 188 -17.13 22.62 2.18
CA LYS A 188 -17.57 21.45 2.94
C LYS A 188 -18.75 20.74 2.30
N ASP A 189 -19.63 21.48 1.63
CA ASP A 189 -20.83 20.92 1.01
C ASP A 189 -20.45 20.09 -0.21
N ARG A 190 -19.56 20.60 -1.08
CA ARG A 190 -19.02 19.83 -2.21
C ARG A 190 -18.24 18.60 -1.75
N PHE A 191 -17.47 18.72 -0.67
CA PHE A 191 -16.70 17.60 -0.16
C PHE A 191 -17.58 16.50 0.44
N ARG A 192 -18.63 16.89 1.17
CA ARG A 192 -19.64 15.95 1.69
C ARG A 192 -20.34 15.20 0.56
N GLU A 193 -20.71 15.89 -0.52
CA GLU A 193 -21.30 15.25 -1.70
C GLU A 193 -20.37 14.19 -2.31
N ILE A 194 -19.07 14.50 -2.43
CA ILE A 194 -18.05 13.56 -2.90
C ILE A 194 -17.96 12.34 -1.98
N MET A 195 -17.91 12.56 -0.66
CA MET A 195 -17.88 11.48 0.33
C MET A 195 -19.11 10.58 0.20
N ASP A 196 -20.31 11.16 0.06
CA ASP A 196 -21.56 10.41 -0.10
C ASP A 196 -21.55 9.55 -1.39
N ILE A 197 -21.02 10.08 -2.50
CA ILE A 197 -20.84 9.33 -3.75
C ILE A 197 -19.86 8.16 -3.56
N MET A 198 -18.74 8.40 -2.86
CA MET A 198 -17.77 7.34 -2.57
C MET A 198 -18.39 6.24 -1.70
N LEU A 199 -19.11 6.62 -0.66
CA LEU A 199 -19.78 5.69 0.25
C LEU A 199 -20.83 4.86 -0.48
N ASP A 200 -21.66 5.48 -1.33
CA ASP A 200 -22.65 4.78 -2.14
C ASP A 200 -22.00 3.77 -3.10
N ALA A 201 -20.85 4.11 -3.69
CA ALA A 201 -20.13 3.21 -4.60
C ALA A 201 -19.54 1.99 -3.86
N VAL A 202 -18.94 2.23 -2.69
CA VAL A 202 -18.32 1.20 -1.83
C VAL A 202 -19.36 0.25 -1.24
N CYS A 203 -20.51 0.79 -0.81
CA CYS A 203 -21.60 0.04 -0.18
C CYS A 203 -22.66 -0.46 -1.18
N SER A 204 -22.42 -0.32 -2.49
CA SER A 204 -23.34 -0.80 -3.50
C SER A 204 -23.50 -2.32 -3.44
N THR A 205 -24.74 -2.79 -3.53
CA THR A 205 -25.07 -4.22 -3.61
C THR A 205 -25.15 -4.73 -5.05
N ALA A 206 -25.02 -3.84 -6.04
CA ALA A 206 -25.00 -4.24 -7.44
C ALA A 206 -23.73 -5.06 -7.73
N THR A 207 -23.85 -6.07 -8.60
CA THR A 207 -22.70 -6.90 -9.01
C THR A 207 -21.68 -6.09 -9.82
N THR A 208 -22.15 -5.09 -10.55
CA THR A 208 -21.35 -4.19 -11.38
C THR A 208 -21.80 -2.74 -11.19
N ILE A 209 -20.86 -1.82 -11.42
CA ILE A 209 -21.09 -0.37 -11.40
C ILE A 209 -20.56 0.20 -12.71
N ARG A 210 -21.36 1.04 -13.35
CA ARG A 210 -20.98 1.66 -14.63
C ARG A 210 -20.06 2.85 -14.41
N ILE A 211 -18.82 2.74 -14.90
CA ILE A 211 -17.76 3.76 -14.81
C ILE A 211 -17.30 4.09 -16.22
N ASN A 212 -17.31 5.36 -16.63
CA ASN A 212 -16.91 5.80 -17.97
C ASN A 212 -17.57 5.02 -19.13
N GLY A 213 -18.83 4.57 -18.96
CA GLY A 213 -19.53 3.78 -19.98
C GLY A 213 -19.15 2.29 -20.04
N GLU A 214 -18.38 1.79 -19.07
CA GLU A 214 -18.07 0.36 -18.92
C GLU A 214 -18.60 -0.18 -17.59
N ASP A 215 -19.07 -1.42 -17.58
CA ASP A 215 -19.60 -2.05 -16.37
C ASP A 215 -18.46 -2.74 -15.62
N MET A 216 -18.01 -2.10 -14.54
CA MET A 216 -16.92 -2.59 -13.71
C MET A 216 -17.44 -3.50 -12.59
N PRO A 217 -16.74 -4.59 -12.23
CA PRO A 217 -17.10 -5.37 -11.06
C PRO A 217 -17.10 -4.51 -9.80
N GLN A 218 -18.16 -4.61 -8.98
CA GLN A 218 -18.31 -3.75 -7.80
C GLN A 218 -17.12 -3.84 -6.84
N GLN A 219 -16.56 -5.04 -6.67
CA GLN A 219 -15.37 -5.25 -5.82
C GLN A 219 -14.13 -4.48 -6.32
N VAL A 220 -13.98 -4.32 -7.63
CA VAL A 220 -12.88 -3.53 -8.21
C VAL A 220 -13.10 -2.05 -7.92
N VAL A 221 -14.34 -1.56 -8.11
CA VAL A 221 -14.71 -0.18 -7.79
C VAL A 221 -14.48 0.10 -6.30
N LYS A 222 -14.98 -0.77 -5.42
CA LYS A 222 -14.77 -0.71 -3.97
C LYS A 222 -13.28 -0.62 -3.62
N SER A 223 -12.46 -1.51 -4.17
CA SER A 223 -11.00 -1.51 -3.92
C SER A 223 -10.30 -0.22 -4.36
N ARG A 224 -10.76 0.42 -5.45
CA ARG A 224 -10.17 1.69 -5.91
C ARG A 224 -10.60 2.88 -5.07
N PHE A 225 -11.88 2.95 -4.73
CA PHE A 225 -12.42 4.05 -3.92
C PHE A 225 -11.80 4.06 -2.51
N LEU A 226 -11.55 2.89 -1.92
CA LEU A 226 -10.89 2.77 -0.62
C LEU A 226 -9.39 3.15 -0.63
N LYS A 227 -8.80 3.44 -1.79
CA LYS A 227 -7.42 3.95 -1.90
C LYS A 227 -7.34 5.47 -2.02
N LEU A 228 -8.48 6.14 -2.20
CA LEU A 228 -8.52 7.60 -2.33
C LEU A 228 -8.22 8.24 -0.97
N ASN A 229 -7.50 9.35 -1.01
CA ASN A 229 -7.16 10.17 0.14
C ASN A 229 -7.40 11.67 -0.15
N SER A 230 -7.13 12.53 0.81
CA SER A 230 -7.31 13.99 0.71
C SER A 230 -6.72 14.60 -0.58
N SER A 231 -5.50 14.23 -0.97
CA SER A 231 -4.84 14.72 -2.20
C SER A 231 -5.59 14.34 -3.48
N HIS A 232 -6.23 13.16 -3.53
CA HIS A 232 -7.03 12.76 -4.69
C HIS A 232 -8.29 13.62 -4.84
N ILE A 233 -8.91 14.00 -3.73
CA ILE A 233 -10.10 14.85 -3.77
C ILE A 233 -9.72 16.26 -4.18
N GLU A 234 -8.63 16.79 -3.66
CA GLU A 234 -8.08 18.08 -4.07
C GLU A 234 -7.80 18.10 -5.58
N TYR A 235 -7.14 17.07 -6.12
CA TYR A 235 -6.92 16.90 -7.54
C TYR A 235 -8.22 16.95 -8.37
N VAL A 236 -9.26 16.20 -7.96
CA VAL A 236 -10.54 16.17 -8.67
C VAL A 236 -11.24 17.54 -8.62
N LEU A 237 -11.25 18.19 -7.45
CA LEU A 237 -11.83 19.52 -7.28
C LEU A 237 -11.09 20.57 -8.12
N GLU A 238 -9.76 20.52 -8.16
CA GLU A 238 -8.93 21.40 -8.97
C GLU A 238 -9.19 21.20 -10.47
N ALA A 239 -9.24 19.94 -10.93
CA ALA A 239 -9.50 19.60 -12.32
C ALA A 239 -10.88 20.10 -12.78
N MET A 240 -11.89 20.04 -11.90
CA MET A 240 -13.21 20.60 -12.15
C MET A 240 -13.22 22.13 -12.24
N ASN A 241 -12.51 22.79 -11.32
CA ASN A 241 -12.46 24.25 -11.30
C ASN A 241 -11.72 24.82 -12.53
N LYS A 242 -10.68 24.11 -13.02
CA LYS A 242 -9.93 24.51 -14.23
C LYS A 242 -10.70 24.29 -15.52
N ASN A 243 -11.62 23.34 -15.57
CA ASN A 243 -12.40 22.99 -16.77
C ASN A 243 -13.91 23.04 -16.50
N PRO A 244 -14.49 24.24 -16.30
CA PRO A 244 -15.92 24.38 -16.05
C PRO A 244 -16.70 24.05 -17.33
N SER A 245 -17.13 22.81 -17.45
CA SER A 245 -18.02 22.33 -18.51
C SER A 245 -19.45 22.23 -18.01
N ASP A 246 -20.44 22.31 -18.90
CA ASP A 246 -21.85 22.06 -18.56
C ASP A 246 -22.09 20.56 -18.33
N ILE A 247 -21.89 20.12 -17.08
CA ILE A 247 -21.99 18.72 -16.70
C ILE A 247 -23.45 18.36 -16.44
N ARG A 248 -24.11 17.75 -17.44
CA ARG A 248 -25.52 17.29 -17.34
C ARG A 248 -25.76 16.22 -16.27
N ASN A 249 -24.76 15.39 -15.98
CA ASN A 249 -24.84 14.34 -14.96
C ASN A 249 -23.62 14.41 -14.05
N ILE A 250 -23.71 15.28 -13.04
CA ILE A 250 -22.60 15.58 -12.12
C ILE A 250 -22.16 14.35 -11.33
N ARG A 251 -23.09 13.50 -10.90
CA ARG A 251 -22.80 12.29 -10.14
C ARG A 251 -21.97 11.29 -10.96
N ALA A 252 -22.37 11.00 -12.19
CA ALA A 252 -21.65 10.05 -13.05
C ALA A 252 -20.24 10.57 -13.43
N TYR A 253 -20.13 11.89 -13.61
CA TYR A 253 -18.84 12.55 -13.83
C TYR A 253 -17.92 12.40 -12.62
N LEU A 254 -18.39 12.78 -11.42
CA LEU A 254 -17.62 12.67 -10.17
C LEU A 254 -17.21 11.23 -9.90
N LEU A 255 -18.13 10.27 -10.04
CA LEU A 255 -17.85 8.85 -9.87
C LEU A 255 -16.70 8.38 -10.80
N THR A 256 -16.71 8.83 -12.05
CA THR A 256 -15.67 8.50 -13.02
C THR A 256 -14.34 9.20 -12.71
N ALA A 257 -14.38 10.48 -12.35
CA ALA A 257 -13.19 11.25 -11.99
C ALA A 257 -12.49 10.67 -10.75
N LEU A 258 -13.25 10.37 -9.70
CA LEU A 258 -12.77 9.76 -8.46
C LEU A 258 -12.16 8.37 -8.71
N TYR A 259 -12.83 7.54 -9.51
CA TYR A 259 -12.31 6.22 -9.87
C TYR A 259 -10.94 6.29 -10.57
N ASN A 260 -10.77 7.28 -11.45
CA ASN A 260 -9.54 7.49 -12.21
C ASN A 260 -8.46 8.25 -11.43
N ALA A 261 -8.83 9.04 -10.42
CA ALA A 261 -7.89 9.81 -9.62
C ALA A 261 -6.75 8.93 -9.06
N SER A 262 -7.09 7.75 -8.53
CA SER A 262 -6.12 6.77 -8.01
C SER A 262 -5.10 6.25 -9.04
N LEU A 263 -5.36 6.43 -10.34
CA LEU A 263 -4.48 6.02 -11.43
C LEU A 263 -3.67 7.17 -12.04
N THR A 264 -4.21 8.39 -12.01
CA THR A 264 -3.69 9.50 -12.84
C THR A 264 -3.03 10.61 -12.03
N ILE A 265 -3.24 10.66 -10.71
CA ILE A 265 -2.78 11.76 -9.86
C ILE A 265 -1.26 11.96 -9.90
N ASP A 266 -0.48 10.88 -9.83
CA ASP A 266 0.99 10.93 -9.83
C ASP A 266 1.53 11.53 -11.12
N ASN A 267 0.95 11.14 -12.26
CA ASN A 267 1.32 11.67 -13.57
C ASN A 267 0.95 13.15 -13.70
N TYR A 268 -0.21 13.55 -13.16
CA TYR A 268 -0.65 14.95 -13.20
C TYR A 268 0.29 15.86 -12.42
N TYR A 269 0.61 15.54 -11.16
CA TYR A 269 1.52 16.37 -10.36
C TYR A 269 2.96 16.34 -10.90
N SER A 270 3.43 15.19 -11.39
CA SER A 270 4.73 15.11 -12.06
C SER A 270 4.81 16.03 -13.29
N ALA A 271 3.75 16.08 -14.09
CA ALA A 271 3.68 16.97 -15.25
C ALA A 271 3.60 18.45 -14.86
N LEU A 272 2.83 18.80 -13.83
CA LEU A 272 2.73 20.16 -13.28
C LEU A 272 4.08 20.67 -12.77
N VAL A 273 4.76 19.87 -11.93
CA VAL A 273 6.09 20.22 -11.42
C VAL A 273 7.05 20.44 -12.59
N ASN A 274 7.09 19.53 -13.56
CA ASN A 274 7.96 19.71 -14.73
C ASN A 274 7.62 20.97 -15.53
N HIS A 275 6.34 21.33 -15.65
CA HIS A 275 5.93 22.57 -16.29
C HIS A 275 6.38 23.81 -15.51
N ASP A 276 6.29 23.79 -14.18
CA ASP A 276 6.70 24.94 -13.36
C ASP A 276 8.23 25.10 -13.33
N PHE A 277 8.98 23.99 -13.34
CA PHE A 277 10.45 24.00 -13.37
C PHE A 277 11.03 24.28 -14.77
N TYR A 278 10.39 23.83 -15.85
CA TYR A 278 10.98 23.85 -17.21
C TYR A 278 10.08 24.46 -18.29
N GLY A 279 8.81 24.74 -18.00
CA GLY A 279 7.81 25.23 -18.97
C GLY A 279 7.85 26.74 -19.18
N GLN A 280 8.27 27.53 -18.19
CA GLN A 280 8.33 28.99 -18.33
C GLN A 280 9.43 29.47 -19.29
N ASP A 281 10.50 28.69 -19.47
CA ASP A 281 11.63 29.03 -20.34
C ASP A 281 11.32 28.95 -21.85
N ARG A 282 10.17 28.38 -22.23
CA ARG A 282 9.77 28.24 -23.65
C ARG A 282 8.82 29.32 -24.14
N SER A 283 8.18 30.07 -23.25
CA SER A 283 7.23 31.16 -23.60
C SER A 283 7.89 32.54 -23.73
N ALA A 284 9.13 32.72 -23.27
CA ALA A 284 9.91 33.92 -23.54
C ALA A 284 10.67 33.74 -24.87
N GLY A 285 10.12 34.33 -25.94
CA GLY A 285 10.54 34.12 -27.31
C GLY A 285 12.04 34.22 -27.59
N SER A 286 12.46 33.47 -28.61
CA SER A 286 13.51 33.84 -29.56
C SER A 286 14.67 34.68 -29.00
N LYS A 287 15.47 34.13 -28.09
CA LYS A 287 16.85 34.63 -27.92
C LYS A 287 17.78 33.66 -28.62
N LYS A 288 18.37 34.16 -29.73
CA LYS A 288 19.47 33.51 -30.46
C LYS A 288 20.50 32.98 -29.44
N PRO A 289 21.12 31.81 -29.69
CA PRO A 289 22.16 31.31 -28.80
C PRO A 289 23.26 32.38 -28.71
N LYS A 290 23.62 32.77 -27.49
CA LYS A 290 24.81 33.58 -27.26
C LYS A 290 26.00 32.70 -27.60
N THR A 291 26.57 32.90 -28.78
CA THR A 291 27.92 32.42 -29.11
C THR A 291 28.87 33.18 -28.20
N TYR A 292 29.56 32.47 -27.31
CA TYR A 292 30.68 33.04 -26.56
C TYR A 292 31.89 33.04 -27.49
N ASP A 293 32.35 34.22 -27.85
CA ASP A 293 33.60 34.41 -28.58
C ASP A 293 34.76 34.36 -27.58
N TYR A 294 35.61 33.33 -27.72
CA TYR A 294 36.78 33.12 -26.88
C TYR A 294 38.06 33.72 -27.52
N SER A 295 37.96 34.55 -28.57
CA SER A 295 39.14 35.09 -29.26
C SER A 295 39.76 36.36 -28.64
N LEU A 296 39.52 36.65 -27.36
CA LEU A 296 40.11 37.82 -26.68
C LEU A 296 40.85 37.41 -25.40
N CYS A 297 41.80 36.48 -25.53
CA CYS A 297 42.87 36.25 -24.56
C CYS A 297 44.16 35.88 -25.30
N GLU A 298 44.56 36.68 -26.29
CA GLU A 298 45.97 36.85 -26.63
C GLU A 298 46.21 38.35 -26.77
N ASP A 299 47.38 38.80 -26.31
CA ASP A 299 47.88 40.17 -26.25
C ASP A 299 47.64 40.94 -24.95
N THR A 300 48.41 40.57 -23.91
CA THR A 300 49.42 41.52 -23.40
C THR A 300 50.54 40.78 -22.67
N LEU A 301 51.74 40.92 -23.23
CA LEU A 301 53.06 40.74 -22.60
C LEU A 301 53.23 41.67 -21.41
#